data_AF-A0A821FCK0-F1
#
_entry.id   AF-A0A821FCK0-F1
#
_cell.length_a   1.000
_cell.length_b   1.000
_cell.length_c   1.000
_cell.angle_alpha   90.00
_cell.angle_beta   90.00
_cell.angle_gamma   90.00
#
_symmetry.space_group_name_H-M   'P 1'
#
loop_
_entity.id
_entity.type
_entity.pdbx_description
1 polymer ?
#
loop_
_entity_poly.entity_id
_entity_poly.type
_entity_poly.pdbx_seq_one_letter_code
_entity_poly.pdbx_strand_id
1 'polypeptide(L)'
;MSETHIDRSYYSPLSNEIASWQRDYTPGPLTQNEFYQFFEDGFVIKHNLLQRDQLEPVIQSIERVVDELAQELYQAGKIQDLHENDGFYQRLTAIDSQFPGAAVILHKRGVLPPEIASLWSSKTLLSVAKQLLGPDVAGHPVWNLRTKVPNQEQVTVPWHQDTAYLNKECWNVLQVTAWIPLLDANKENGCMQLLPGGHRSGRTCKHNCCAGNTWYVEVPVEEMAATLKTPVTEKTVFTCEVPFGSVLFLNNLIPHKSMENYSGNIRWSLDLRWQKPNEPNGFYGLKDNILMAKGDDENFKPDWEEWSKINRTKLQEAVVQESIKNEIPELKERQNDDPFDTTISGPWMHNWPIVHHNKHTANLTKNTTNLGTGFNVNQHYFSFTINACFPICIRYGCLSQQIIFGASFSMGYQEDLDNLLFTSPVAFGLSINEDFQQQEKDKQC
;
A
#
# COMPACT_ATOMS: atom_id res chain seq x y z
N MET A 1 -19.03 22.77 -11.62
CA MET A 1 -17.85 22.20 -10.94
C MET A 1 -16.70 22.37 -11.90
N SER A 2 -15.67 23.14 -11.54
CA SER A 2 -14.52 23.32 -12.43
C SER A 2 -13.86 21.96 -12.60
N GLU A 3 -13.84 21.44 -13.83
CA GLU A 3 -12.95 20.34 -14.20
C GLU A 3 -11.53 20.80 -13.84
N THR A 4 -10.99 20.28 -12.74
CA THR A 4 -9.57 20.43 -12.43
C THR A 4 -8.83 19.75 -13.57
N HIS A 5 -8.35 20.56 -14.52
CA HIS A 5 -7.67 20.07 -15.71
C HIS A 5 -6.45 19.25 -15.29
N ILE A 6 -6.45 17.97 -15.64
CA ILE A 6 -5.29 17.08 -15.46
C ILE A 6 -4.25 17.46 -16.52
N ASP A 7 -3.11 18.00 -16.12
CA ASP A 7 -2.02 18.32 -17.05
C ASP A 7 -1.19 17.07 -17.37
N ARG A 8 -1.55 16.41 -18.47
CA ARG A 8 -0.87 15.19 -18.94
C ARG A 8 0.52 15.43 -19.51
N SER A 9 0.96 16.69 -19.66
CA SER A 9 2.33 16.98 -20.15
C SER A 9 3.42 16.50 -19.19
N TYR A 10 3.07 16.28 -17.91
CA TYR A 10 3.97 15.75 -16.88
C TYR A 10 4.02 14.21 -16.83
N TYR A 11 3.25 13.51 -17.65
CA TYR A 11 3.16 12.06 -17.56
C TYR A 11 4.45 11.39 -18.05
N SER A 12 4.94 10.45 -17.24
CA SER A 12 6.00 9.55 -17.68
C SER A 12 5.52 8.68 -18.86
N PRO A 13 6.46 8.21 -19.72
CA PRO A 13 6.12 7.25 -20.77
C PRO A 13 5.42 6.03 -20.19
N LEU A 14 4.39 5.56 -20.88
CA LEU A 14 3.69 4.34 -20.52
C LEU A 14 4.62 3.14 -20.70
N SER A 15 4.90 2.40 -19.63
CA SER A 15 5.71 1.20 -19.73
C SER A 15 4.95 0.10 -20.48
N ASN A 16 5.68 -0.81 -21.14
CA ASN A 16 5.07 -1.91 -21.89
C ASN A 16 4.18 -2.79 -21.01
N GLU A 17 4.56 -2.94 -19.74
CA GLU A 17 3.81 -3.71 -18.76
C GLU A 17 2.45 -3.07 -18.46
N ILE A 18 2.41 -1.77 -18.18
CA ILE A 18 1.17 -1.05 -17.93
C ILE A 18 0.33 -0.93 -19.20
N ALA A 19 0.98 -0.78 -20.37
CA ALA A 19 0.29 -0.83 -21.65
C ALA A 19 -0.45 -2.16 -21.87
N SER A 20 0.09 -3.28 -21.36
CA SER A 20 -0.55 -4.61 -21.47
C SER A 20 -1.85 -4.75 -20.66
N TRP A 21 -2.09 -3.85 -19.70
CA TRP A 21 -3.34 -3.83 -18.94
C TRP A 21 -4.50 -3.23 -19.73
N GLN A 22 -4.19 -2.39 -20.72
CA GLN A 22 -5.20 -1.77 -21.56
C GLN A 22 -5.95 -2.83 -22.37
N ARG A 23 -7.23 -2.55 -22.63
CA ARG A 23 -8.10 -3.40 -23.42
C ARG A 23 -9.12 -2.57 -24.18
N ASP A 24 -9.81 -3.23 -25.10
CA ASP A 24 -10.90 -2.59 -25.84
C ASP A 24 -12.06 -2.22 -24.93
N TYR A 25 -12.65 -1.06 -25.19
CA TYR A 25 -13.81 -0.59 -24.47
C TYR A 25 -14.97 -1.59 -24.60
N THR A 26 -15.62 -1.87 -23.48
CA THR A 26 -16.86 -2.66 -23.42
C THR A 26 -17.99 -1.79 -22.86
N PRO A 27 -19.20 -1.83 -23.44
CA PRO A 27 -20.34 -1.08 -22.91
C PRO A 27 -20.66 -1.44 -21.46
N GLY A 28 -21.01 -0.45 -20.65
CA GLY A 28 -21.31 -0.64 -19.22
C GLY A 28 -21.41 0.69 -18.47
N PRO A 29 -21.33 0.67 -17.13
CA PRO A 29 -21.50 1.88 -16.32
C PRO A 29 -20.44 2.96 -16.60
N LEU A 30 -19.20 2.59 -16.89
CA LEU A 30 -18.20 3.54 -17.39
C LEU A 30 -18.48 3.85 -18.87
N THR A 31 -18.58 5.13 -19.18
CA THR A 31 -18.55 5.64 -20.55
C THR A 31 -17.18 5.35 -21.18
N GLN A 32 -17.10 5.43 -22.51
CA GLN A 32 -15.83 5.23 -23.21
C GLN A 32 -14.72 6.17 -22.71
N ASN A 33 -15.05 7.44 -22.45
CA ASN A 33 -14.09 8.41 -21.93
C ASN A 33 -13.63 8.07 -20.51
N GLU A 34 -14.56 7.75 -19.60
CA GLU A 34 -14.26 7.33 -18.23
C GLU A 34 -13.40 6.05 -18.20
N PHE A 35 -13.70 5.10 -19.08
CA PHE A 35 -12.94 3.86 -19.22
C PHE A 35 -11.49 4.13 -19.63
N TYR A 36 -11.26 4.91 -20.69
CA TYR A 36 -9.90 5.22 -21.12
C TYR A 36 -9.17 6.15 -20.15
N GLN A 37 -9.90 7.02 -19.44
CA GLN A 37 -9.34 7.84 -18.37
C GLN A 37 -8.71 6.97 -17.27
N PHE A 38 -9.37 5.88 -16.85
CA PHE A 38 -8.82 4.96 -15.86
C PHE A 38 -7.43 4.43 -16.26
N PHE A 39 -7.27 4.01 -17.53
CA PHE A 39 -6.00 3.48 -18.00
C PHE A 39 -4.94 4.56 -18.23
N GLU A 40 -5.34 5.74 -18.70
CA GLU A 40 -4.42 6.82 -19.04
C GLU A 40 -3.92 7.56 -17.79
N ASP A 41 -4.86 7.94 -16.91
CA ASP A 41 -4.62 8.78 -15.74
C ASP A 41 -4.44 7.94 -14.46
N GLY A 42 -4.82 6.66 -14.48
CA GLY A 42 -4.68 5.70 -13.36
C GLY A 42 -5.87 5.68 -12.42
N PHE A 43 -6.90 6.48 -12.68
CA PHE A 43 -8.11 6.55 -11.88
C PHE A 43 -9.29 7.10 -12.68
N VAL A 44 -10.50 6.90 -12.16
CA VAL A 44 -11.71 7.57 -12.64
C VAL A 44 -12.71 7.74 -11.50
N ILE A 45 -13.38 8.90 -11.44
CA ILE A 45 -14.50 9.12 -10.53
C ILE A 45 -15.79 8.89 -11.31
N LYS A 46 -16.55 7.86 -10.94
CA LYS A 46 -17.88 7.62 -11.48
C LYS A 46 -18.93 8.26 -10.59
N HIS A 47 -19.53 9.35 -11.06
CA HIS A 47 -20.57 10.05 -10.32
C HIS A 47 -21.91 9.30 -10.32
N ASN A 48 -22.62 9.38 -9.20
CA ASN A 48 -23.98 8.83 -9.03
C ASN A 48 -24.11 7.34 -9.44
N LEU A 49 -23.07 6.54 -9.16
CA LEU A 49 -23.05 5.12 -9.49
C LEU A 49 -23.92 4.30 -8.54
N LEU A 50 -23.87 4.62 -7.25
CA LEU A 50 -24.56 3.92 -6.18
C LEU A 50 -25.69 4.79 -5.63
N GLN A 51 -26.84 4.16 -5.42
CA GLN A 51 -28.02 4.82 -4.88
C GLN A 51 -28.06 4.68 -3.34
N ARG A 52 -28.81 5.57 -2.69
CA ARG A 52 -28.90 5.61 -1.22
C ARG A 52 -29.41 4.28 -0.63
N ASP A 53 -30.41 3.66 -1.27
CA ASP A 53 -30.96 2.36 -0.86
C ASP A 53 -29.93 1.21 -0.93
N GLN A 54 -28.89 1.32 -1.76
CA GLN A 54 -27.78 0.37 -1.81
C GLN A 54 -26.75 0.62 -0.71
N LEU A 55 -26.59 1.87 -0.27
CA LEU A 55 -25.60 2.27 0.75
C LEU A 55 -26.17 2.23 2.17
N GLU A 56 -27.49 2.35 2.34
CA GLU A 56 -28.15 2.38 3.65
C GLU A 56 -27.94 1.07 4.44
N PRO A 57 -28.09 -0.14 3.87
CA PRO A 57 -27.80 -1.39 4.59
C PRO A 57 -26.34 -1.48 5.04
N VAL A 58 -25.42 -0.92 4.25
CA VAL A 58 -23.99 -0.86 4.57
C VAL A 58 -23.75 0.08 5.76
N ILE A 59 -24.37 1.26 5.76
CA ILE A 59 -24.32 2.21 6.89
C ILE A 59 -24.84 1.55 8.17
N GLN A 60 -26.02 0.93 8.11
CA GLN A 60 -26.61 0.22 9.23
C GLN A 60 -25.72 -0.94 9.72
N SER A 61 -25.02 -1.64 8.83
CA SER A 61 -24.07 -2.68 9.23
C SER A 61 -22.88 -2.12 10.00
N ILE A 62 -22.40 -0.93 9.65
CA ILE A 62 -21.32 -0.25 10.36
C ILE A 62 -21.80 0.25 11.71
N GLU A 63 -23.03 0.79 11.80
CA GLU A 63 -23.64 1.18 13.07
C GLU A 63 -23.70 0.01 14.05
N ARG A 64 -24.09 -1.19 13.59
CA ARG A 64 -24.07 -2.40 14.42
C ARG A 64 -22.66 -2.77 14.87
N VAL A 65 -21.66 -2.66 14.00
CA VAL A 65 -20.26 -2.93 14.38
C VAL A 65 -19.74 -1.92 15.41
N VAL A 66 -20.12 -0.65 15.29
CA VAL A 66 -19.80 0.39 16.28
C VAL A 66 -20.52 0.11 17.60
N ASP A 67 -21.77 -0.31 17.57
CA ASP A 67 -22.56 -0.69 18.75
C ASP A 67 -21.92 -1.86 19.50
N GLU A 68 -21.57 -2.93 18.79
CA GLU A 68 -20.88 -4.08 19.36
C GLU A 68 -19.56 -3.67 20.04
N LEU A 69 -18.74 -2.85 19.38
CA LEU A 69 -17.51 -2.33 19.97
C LEU A 69 -17.76 -1.48 21.21
N ALA A 70 -18.79 -0.62 21.20
CA ALA A 70 -19.16 0.19 22.35
C ALA A 70 -19.55 -0.69 23.55
N GLN A 71 -20.35 -1.73 23.31
CA GLN A 71 -20.75 -2.69 24.34
C GLN A 71 -19.55 -3.46 24.90
N GLU A 72 -18.65 -3.95 24.03
CA GLU A 72 -17.42 -4.64 24.44
C GLU A 72 -16.53 -3.74 25.33
N LEU A 73 -16.33 -2.48 24.94
CA LEU A 73 -15.56 -1.50 25.71
C LEU A 73 -16.23 -1.14 27.05
N TYR A 74 -17.55 -0.96 27.05
CA TYR A 74 -18.30 -0.60 28.25
C TYR A 74 -18.30 -1.73 29.28
N GLN A 75 -18.56 -2.97 28.84
CA GLN A 75 -18.52 -4.16 29.71
C GLN A 75 -17.13 -4.38 30.31
N ALA A 76 -16.07 -4.03 29.58
CA ALA A 76 -14.70 -4.07 30.07
C ALA A 76 -14.30 -2.85 30.92
N GLY A 77 -15.21 -1.91 31.17
CA GLY A 77 -14.97 -0.69 31.95
C GLY A 77 -14.00 0.30 31.28
N LYS A 78 -13.82 0.21 29.95
CA LYS A 78 -12.92 1.09 29.17
C LYS A 78 -13.58 2.42 28.81
N ILE A 79 -14.90 2.45 28.74
CA ILE A 79 -15.72 3.65 28.54
C ILE A 79 -16.85 3.68 29.57
N GLN A 80 -17.39 4.87 29.86
CA GLN A 80 -18.46 5.10 30.83
C GLN A 80 -19.81 5.43 30.19
N ASP A 81 -19.80 5.85 28.92
CA ASP A 81 -21.00 6.14 28.13
C ASP A 81 -20.94 5.37 26.80
N LEU A 82 -22.05 4.72 26.42
CA LEU A 82 -22.22 3.97 25.17
C LEU A 82 -22.50 4.89 23.97
N HIS A 83 -22.81 6.17 24.21
CA HIS A 83 -23.13 7.17 23.19
C HIS A 83 -24.30 6.74 22.29
N GLU A 84 -25.33 6.09 22.85
CA GLU A 84 -26.47 5.55 22.09
C GLU A 84 -27.30 6.62 21.37
N ASN A 85 -27.26 7.86 21.84
CA ASN A 85 -27.97 9.00 21.24
C ASN A 85 -27.17 9.71 20.14
N ASP A 86 -25.88 9.40 19.99
CA ASP A 86 -25.04 10.01 18.96
C ASP A 86 -25.28 9.35 17.60
N GLY A 87 -25.27 10.16 16.54
CA GLY A 87 -25.51 9.70 15.18
C GLY A 87 -24.32 8.95 14.56
N PHE A 88 -24.55 8.32 13.40
CA PHE A 88 -23.55 7.58 12.63
C PHE A 88 -22.22 8.32 12.41
N TYR A 89 -22.27 9.65 12.28
CA TYR A 89 -21.09 10.46 11.99
C TYR A 89 -20.37 11.02 13.23
N GLN A 90 -20.88 10.76 14.44
CA GLN A 90 -20.34 11.29 15.70
C GLN A 90 -20.01 10.18 16.70
N ARG A 91 -20.81 9.11 16.75
CA ARG A 91 -20.78 8.10 17.81
C ARG A 91 -19.39 7.46 18.00
N LEU A 92 -18.73 7.03 16.92
CA LEU A 92 -17.38 6.46 17.04
C LEU A 92 -16.35 7.49 17.52
N THR A 93 -16.46 8.76 17.11
CA THR A 93 -15.56 9.82 17.58
C THR A 93 -15.73 10.07 19.08
N ALA A 94 -16.96 10.03 19.59
CA ALA A 94 -17.25 10.17 21.01
C ALA A 94 -16.72 8.98 21.82
N ILE A 95 -16.89 7.76 21.32
CA ILE A 95 -16.30 6.53 21.89
C ILE A 95 -14.76 6.60 21.88
N ASP A 96 -14.13 6.97 20.76
CA ASP A 96 -12.67 7.09 20.64
C ASP A 96 -12.11 8.17 21.58
N SER A 97 -12.90 9.20 21.91
CA SER A 97 -12.51 10.21 22.90
C SER A 97 -12.44 9.66 24.33
N GLN A 98 -13.30 8.69 24.68
CA GLN A 98 -13.21 7.98 25.97
C GLN A 98 -12.13 6.89 25.95
N PHE A 99 -11.94 6.22 24.81
CA PHE A 99 -10.92 5.19 24.61
C PHE A 99 -10.11 5.44 23.33
N PRO A 100 -8.99 6.21 23.40
CA PRO A 100 -8.16 6.51 22.25
C PRO A 100 -7.62 5.24 21.58
N GLY A 101 -8.11 4.96 20.37
CA GLY A 101 -7.80 3.74 19.62
C GLY A 101 -8.98 2.81 19.37
N ALA A 102 -10.19 3.17 19.81
CA ALA A 102 -11.43 2.48 19.41
C ALA A 102 -11.56 2.40 17.88
N ALA A 103 -11.24 3.48 17.15
CA ALA A 103 -11.25 3.47 15.69
C ALA A 103 -10.23 2.47 15.11
N VAL A 104 -9.09 2.27 15.77
CA VAL A 104 -8.07 1.29 15.38
C VAL A 104 -8.54 -0.14 15.63
N ILE A 105 -9.21 -0.40 16.75
CA ILE A 105 -9.81 -1.71 17.04
C ILE A 105 -10.85 -2.06 15.97
N LEU A 106 -11.74 -1.12 15.65
CA LEU A 106 -12.76 -1.29 14.62
C LEU A 106 -12.12 -1.64 13.26
N HIS A 107 -11.05 -0.95 12.89
CA HIS A 107 -10.28 -1.23 11.67
C HIS A 107 -9.63 -2.62 11.69
N LYS A 108 -9.03 -3.02 12.82
CA LYS A 108 -8.30 -4.30 12.98
C LYS A 108 -9.24 -5.51 13.02
N ARG A 109 -10.50 -5.36 13.45
CA ARG A 109 -11.47 -6.44 13.64
C ARG A 109 -11.56 -7.37 12.41
N GLY A 110 -11.48 -6.80 11.21
CA GLY A 110 -11.29 -7.57 9.96
C GLY A 110 -12.44 -8.51 9.59
N VAL A 111 -13.58 -8.40 10.28
CA VAL A 111 -14.81 -9.15 10.00
C VAL A 111 -15.60 -8.38 8.95
N LEU A 112 -15.88 -9.01 7.81
CA LEU A 112 -16.61 -8.41 6.69
C LEU A 112 -18.12 -8.53 6.94
N PRO A 113 -18.87 -7.42 7.12
CA PRO A 113 -20.31 -7.48 7.20
C PRO A 113 -20.93 -8.02 5.91
N PRO A 114 -21.99 -8.86 5.98
CA PRO A 114 -22.67 -9.39 4.80
C PRO A 114 -23.17 -8.31 3.84
N GLU A 115 -23.58 -7.15 4.34
CA GLU A 115 -24.03 -6.02 3.53
C GLU A 115 -22.90 -5.40 2.70
N ILE A 116 -21.69 -5.31 3.27
CA ILE A 116 -20.51 -4.88 2.53
C ILE A 116 -20.11 -5.93 1.50
N ALA A 117 -20.17 -7.23 1.84
CA ALA A 117 -19.94 -8.32 0.88
C ALA A 117 -20.95 -8.30 -0.29
N SER A 118 -22.22 -8.04 0.02
CA SER A 118 -23.29 -7.92 -0.97
C SER A 118 -23.09 -6.70 -1.87
N LEU A 119 -22.70 -5.54 -1.31
CA LEU A 119 -22.34 -4.36 -2.10
C LEU A 119 -21.15 -4.65 -3.02
N TRP A 120 -20.09 -5.26 -2.47
CA TRP A 120 -18.85 -5.58 -3.18
C TRP A 120 -19.07 -6.50 -4.38
N SER A 121 -19.98 -7.47 -4.24
CA SER A 121 -20.40 -8.38 -5.32
C SER A 121 -21.66 -7.94 -6.06
N SER A 122 -22.10 -6.68 -5.89
CA SER A 122 -23.30 -6.18 -6.56
C SER A 122 -23.12 -6.11 -8.09
N LYS A 123 -24.22 -6.27 -8.83
CA LYS A 123 -24.21 -6.15 -10.30
C LYS A 123 -23.60 -4.82 -10.77
N THR A 124 -23.87 -3.73 -10.06
CA THR A 124 -23.36 -2.39 -10.39
C THR A 124 -21.83 -2.32 -10.33
N LEU A 125 -21.23 -2.72 -9.20
CA LEU A 125 -19.77 -2.67 -9.04
C LEU A 125 -19.06 -3.74 -9.88
N LEU A 126 -19.61 -4.96 -9.96
CA LEU A 126 -19.05 -6.00 -10.80
C LEU A 126 -19.10 -5.66 -12.29
N SER A 127 -20.10 -4.90 -12.75
CA SER A 127 -20.11 -4.44 -14.15
C SER A 127 -18.94 -3.50 -14.45
N VAL A 128 -18.60 -2.59 -13.53
CA VAL A 128 -17.40 -1.74 -13.67
C VAL A 128 -16.13 -2.57 -13.60
N ALA A 129 -16.03 -3.48 -12.62
CA ALA A 129 -14.88 -4.37 -12.49
C ALA A 129 -14.68 -5.22 -13.76
N LYS A 130 -15.77 -5.72 -14.36
CA LYS A 130 -15.73 -6.45 -15.63
C LYS A 130 -15.27 -5.61 -16.80
N GLN A 131 -15.70 -4.35 -16.89
CA GLN A 131 -15.18 -3.43 -17.92
C GLN A 131 -13.65 -3.33 -17.81
N LEU A 132 -13.13 -3.11 -16.60
CA LEU A 132 -11.69 -2.85 -16.39
C LEU A 132 -10.83 -4.12 -16.43
N LEU A 133 -11.26 -5.23 -15.81
CA LEU A 133 -10.46 -6.46 -15.61
C LEU A 133 -10.82 -7.59 -16.57
N GLY A 134 -11.98 -7.52 -17.21
CA GLY A 134 -12.50 -8.55 -18.11
C GLY A 134 -13.59 -9.40 -17.45
N PRO A 135 -14.07 -10.44 -18.14
CA PRO A 135 -15.30 -11.13 -17.75
C PRO A 135 -15.14 -11.94 -16.45
N ASP A 136 -13.94 -12.45 -16.17
CA ASP A 136 -13.61 -13.17 -14.94
C ASP A 136 -13.01 -12.20 -13.91
N VAL A 137 -13.65 -12.08 -12.75
CA VAL A 137 -13.28 -11.13 -11.70
C VAL A 137 -13.26 -11.82 -10.36
N ALA A 138 -12.20 -11.59 -9.58
CA ALA A 138 -12.11 -12.00 -8.19
C ALA A 138 -11.93 -10.79 -7.26
N GLY A 139 -12.55 -10.86 -6.08
CA GLY A 139 -12.29 -9.93 -5.00
C GLY A 139 -10.97 -10.23 -4.34
N HIS A 140 -10.12 -9.20 -4.22
CA HIS A 140 -8.83 -9.30 -3.55
C HIS A 140 -9.03 -9.36 -2.02
N PRO A 141 -8.26 -10.16 -1.27
CA PRO A 141 -8.50 -10.39 0.16
C PRO A 141 -8.37 -9.18 1.06
N VAL A 142 -7.73 -8.10 0.58
CA VAL A 142 -7.63 -6.83 1.27
C VAL A 142 -8.79 -5.90 0.90
N TRP A 143 -9.78 -5.85 1.78
CA TRP A 143 -10.79 -4.79 1.84
C TRP A 143 -10.63 -4.01 3.16
N ASN A 144 -11.06 -2.74 3.18
CA ASN A 144 -10.99 -1.90 4.37
C ASN A 144 -12.29 -1.10 4.57
N LEU A 145 -12.77 -1.06 5.81
CA LEU A 145 -13.54 0.07 6.32
C LEU A 145 -12.56 1.07 6.91
N ARG A 146 -12.58 2.31 6.41
CA ARG A 146 -11.70 3.38 6.88
C ARG A 146 -12.49 4.43 7.62
N THR A 147 -11.97 4.77 8.78
CA THR A 147 -12.40 5.87 9.63
C THR A 147 -11.45 7.03 9.47
N LYS A 148 -11.97 8.21 9.16
CA LYS A 148 -11.19 9.45 9.23
C LYS A 148 -11.82 10.33 10.30
N VAL A 149 -11.38 10.15 11.54
CA VAL A 149 -11.84 10.88 12.73
C VAL A 149 -11.35 12.33 12.66
N PRO A 150 -12.17 13.32 13.06
CA PRO A 150 -11.76 14.72 13.13
C PRO A 150 -10.47 14.94 13.94
N ASN A 151 -9.56 15.76 13.41
CA ASN A 151 -8.32 16.20 14.07
C ASN A 151 -7.39 15.06 14.55
N GLN A 152 -7.45 13.89 13.93
CA GLN A 152 -6.63 12.73 14.32
C GLN A 152 -5.65 12.34 13.19
N GLU A 153 -4.37 12.64 13.39
CA GLU A 153 -3.30 12.32 12.42
C GLU A 153 -3.08 10.82 12.23
N GLN A 154 -3.35 10.00 13.24
CA GLN A 154 -3.08 8.55 13.20
C GLN A 154 -3.87 7.83 12.09
N VAL A 155 -5.01 8.39 11.67
CA VAL A 155 -5.85 7.87 10.59
C VAL A 155 -5.64 8.63 9.27
N THR A 156 -4.59 9.46 9.20
CA THR A 156 -4.10 10.06 7.96
C THR A 156 -3.17 9.09 7.24
N VAL A 157 -3.61 8.63 6.08
CA VAL A 157 -2.82 7.77 5.21
C VAL A 157 -1.86 8.66 4.41
N PRO A 158 -0.53 8.47 4.53
CA PRO A 158 0.49 9.25 3.82
C PRO A 158 0.52 8.89 2.32
N TRP A 159 1.38 9.55 1.56
CA TRP A 159 1.64 9.16 0.18
C TRP A 159 2.11 7.71 0.13
N HIS A 160 1.45 6.88 -0.67
CA HIS A 160 1.81 5.48 -0.86
C HIS A 160 1.26 4.94 -2.19
N GLN A 161 1.66 3.72 -2.54
CA GLN A 161 1.02 2.91 -3.57
C GLN A 161 0.43 1.68 -2.87
N ASP A 162 -0.75 1.20 -3.29
CA ASP A 162 -1.41 0.05 -2.66
C ASP A 162 -0.50 -1.20 -2.73
N THR A 163 0.26 -1.36 -3.82
CA THR A 163 1.25 -2.45 -4.01
C THR A 163 2.34 -2.50 -2.96
N ALA A 164 2.63 -1.39 -2.27
CA ALA A 164 3.67 -1.33 -1.25
C ALA A 164 3.35 -2.18 -0.01
N TYR A 165 2.06 -2.48 0.21
CA TYR A 165 1.57 -3.34 1.28
C TYR A 165 1.54 -4.83 0.90
N LEU A 166 1.89 -5.17 -0.34
CA LEU A 166 1.76 -6.51 -0.88
C LEU A 166 3.14 -7.11 -1.20
N ASN A 167 3.17 -8.42 -1.36
CA ASN A 167 4.34 -9.15 -1.83
C ASN A 167 4.68 -8.74 -3.28
N LYS A 168 5.98 -8.70 -3.60
CA LYS A 168 6.52 -8.29 -4.91
C LYS A 168 5.98 -9.09 -6.09
N GLU A 169 5.51 -10.32 -5.86
CA GLU A 169 4.89 -11.16 -6.90
C GLU A 169 3.68 -10.53 -7.59
N CYS A 170 3.00 -9.59 -6.94
CA CYS A 170 1.81 -8.92 -7.49
C CYS A 170 2.07 -7.49 -7.99
N TRP A 171 3.32 -7.00 -7.98
CA TRP A 171 3.63 -5.63 -8.40
C TRP A 171 3.26 -5.33 -9.86
N ASN A 172 3.15 -6.39 -10.67
CA ASN A 172 2.82 -6.35 -12.08
C ASN A 172 1.37 -6.76 -12.38
N VAL A 173 0.56 -6.95 -11.34
CA VAL A 173 -0.85 -7.32 -11.42
C VAL A 173 -1.70 -6.07 -11.31
N LEU A 174 -2.59 -5.85 -12.28
CA LEU A 174 -3.61 -4.82 -12.16
C LEU A 174 -4.61 -5.21 -11.07
N GLN A 175 -4.64 -4.42 -10.01
CA GLN A 175 -5.67 -4.49 -8.98
C GLN A 175 -6.45 -3.18 -8.99
N VAL A 176 -7.77 -3.27 -9.09
CA VAL A 176 -8.67 -2.13 -9.14
C VAL A 176 -9.28 -1.95 -7.76
N THR A 177 -9.09 -0.78 -7.16
CA THR A 177 -9.74 -0.41 -5.90
C THR A 177 -10.92 0.51 -6.22
N ALA A 178 -12.11 0.20 -5.68
CA ALA A 178 -13.20 1.16 -5.51
C ALA A 178 -13.09 1.78 -4.12
N TRP A 179 -12.92 3.09 -4.09
CA TRP A 179 -13.02 3.91 -2.90
C TRP A 179 -14.40 4.57 -2.85
N ILE A 180 -15.19 4.23 -1.83
CA ILE A 180 -16.61 4.59 -1.71
C ILE A 180 -16.82 5.36 -0.39
N PRO A 181 -16.98 6.69 -0.41
CA PRO A 181 -17.32 7.43 0.79
C PRO A 181 -18.80 7.24 1.16
N LEU A 182 -19.10 7.19 2.46
CA LEU A 182 -20.48 7.10 2.98
C LEU A 182 -21.03 8.47 3.41
N LEU A 183 -20.48 9.53 2.80
CA LEU A 183 -20.86 10.94 2.88
C LEU A 183 -20.26 11.67 1.67
N ASP A 184 -20.53 12.96 1.52
CA ASP A 184 -19.81 13.80 0.55
C ASP A 184 -18.36 13.98 1.01
N ALA A 185 -17.39 13.36 0.33
CA ALA A 185 -15.99 13.53 0.65
C ALA A 185 -15.42 14.76 -0.08
N ASN A 186 -14.80 15.67 0.67
CA ASN A 186 -14.27 16.93 0.17
C ASN A 186 -12.92 17.28 0.82
N LYS A 187 -12.33 18.42 0.44
CA LYS A 187 -11.04 18.86 0.99
C LYS A 187 -11.04 19.02 2.53
N GLU A 188 -12.17 19.46 3.11
CA GLU A 188 -12.30 19.74 4.53
C GLU A 188 -12.36 18.45 5.37
N ASN A 189 -13.07 17.42 4.90
CA ASN A 189 -13.27 16.18 5.65
C ASN A 189 -12.31 15.04 5.28
N GLY A 190 -11.23 15.35 4.58
CA GLY A 190 -10.16 14.40 4.32
C GLY A 190 -10.37 13.52 3.10
N CYS A 191 -10.82 14.09 1.97
CA CYS A 191 -10.81 13.39 0.68
C CYS A 191 -9.37 12.99 0.25
N MET A 192 -9.27 12.21 -0.83
CA MET A 192 -7.98 11.71 -1.30
C MET A 192 -7.26 12.71 -2.21
N GLN A 193 -5.93 12.65 -2.21
CA GLN A 193 -5.09 13.26 -3.24
C GLN A 193 -4.37 12.16 -4.01
N LEU A 194 -4.32 12.31 -5.33
CA LEU A 194 -3.67 11.39 -6.26
C LEU A 194 -2.56 12.11 -7.01
N LEU A 195 -1.60 11.34 -7.53
CA LEU A 195 -0.69 11.77 -8.59
C LEU A 195 -1.12 11.10 -9.92
N PRO A 196 -1.98 11.74 -10.72
CA PRO A 196 -2.42 11.21 -12.02
C PRO A 196 -1.23 10.83 -12.90
N GLY A 197 -1.34 9.69 -13.59
CA GLY A 197 -0.26 9.16 -14.43
C GLY A 197 0.92 8.56 -13.67
N GLY A 198 0.93 8.59 -12.33
CA GLY A 198 2.01 8.03 -11.51
C GLY A 198 2.18 6.51 -11.66
N HIS A 199 1.13 5.79 -12.06
CA HIS A 199 1.17 4.35 -12.34
C HIS A 199 1.93 4.00 -13.62
N ARG A 200 2.05 4.94 -14.58
CA ARG A 200 2.48 4.68 -15.97
C ARG A 200 3.88 4.09 -16.08
N SER A 201 4.75 4.40 -15.13
CA SER A 201 6.10 3.84 -15.08
C SER A 201 6.13 2.32 -14.81
N GLY A 202 5.05 1.77 -14.24
CA GLY A 202 5.00 0.39 -13.74
C GLY A 202 5.88 0.14 -12.51
N ARG A 203 6.36 1.19 -11.84
CA ARG A 203 7.28 1.06 -10.72
C ARG A 203 6.57 1.28 -9.40
N THR A 204 6.81 0.37 -8.46
CA THR A 204 6.59 0.66 -7.04
C THR A 204 7.78 1.46 -6.54
N CYS A 205 7.54 2.67 -6.03
CA CYS A 205 8.54 3.54 -5.40
C CYS A 205 9.16 2.86 -4.19
N LYS A 206 10.31 3.39 -3.73
CA LYS A 206 10.83 2.97 -2.43
C LYS A 206 10.03 3.64 -1.31
N HIS A 207 9.33 2.85 -0.51
CA HIS A 207 8.65 3.33 0.70
C HIS A 207 9.55 3.17 1.93
N ASN A 208 9.18 3.86 3.00
CA ASN A 208 9.66 3.65 4.36
C ASN A 208 8.52 3.09 5.21
N CYS A 209 8.83 2.22 6.17
CA CYS A 209 7.92 2.01 7.32
C CYS A 209 8.48 2.78 8.51
N CYS A 210 7.72 3.28 9.46
CA CYS A 210 6.31 3.58 9.35
C CYS A 210 6.16 5.10 9.47
N ALA A 211 5.10 5.67 8.92
CA ALA A 211 4.90 7.12 8.97
C ALA A 211 4.60 7.57 10.40
N GLY A 212 5.52 8.30 11.02
CA GLY A 212 5.40 8.80 12.40
C GLY A 212 5.01 7.71 13.41
N ASN A 213 3.91 7.94 14.13
CA ASN A 213 3.38 7.01 15.14
C ASN A 213 2.37 5.98 14.59
N THR A 214 2.30 5.80 13.27
CA THR A 214 1.34 4.90 12.60
C THR A 214 2.00 3.60 12.13
N TRP A 215 1.20 2.71 11.52
CA TRP A 215 1.66 1.48 10.86
C TRP A 215 1.77 1.61 9.34
N TYR A 216 1.49 2.80 8.80
CA TYR A 216 1.47 3.03 7.36
C TYR A 216 2.88 3.07 6.80
N VAL A 217 3.03 2.57 5.58
CA VAL A 217 4.22 2.84 4.77
C VAL A 217 4.02 4.16 4.02
N GLU A 218 5.10 4.89 3.82
CA GLU A 218 5.08 6.17 3.12
C GLU A 218 6.15 6.24 2.03
N VAL A 219 5.84 6.89 0.91
CA VAL A 219 6.85 7.28 -0.08
C VAL A 219 7.21 8.76 0.13
N PRO A 220 8.49 9.09 0.39
CA PRO A 220 8.95 10.47 0.39
C PRO A 220 8.69 11.14 -0.95
N VAL A 221 8.34 12.44 -0.93
CA VAL A 221 7.96 13.17 -2.14
C VAL A 221 9.11 13.21 -3.17
N GLU A 222 10.34 13.35 -2.71
CA GLU A 222 11.55 13.39 -3.54
C GLU A 222 11.80 12.03 -4.22
N GLU A 223 11.63 10.94 -3.48
CA GLU A 223 11.73 9.57 -3.99
C GLU A 223 10.64 9.28 -5.03
N MET A 224 9.41 9.69 -4.74
CA MET A 224 8.28 9.57 -5.66
C MET A 224 8.56 10.34 -6.96
N ALA A 225 9.00 11.61 -6.85
CA ALA A 225 9.29 12.44 -8.00
C ALA A 225 10.44 11.88 -8.85
N ALA A 226 11.49 11.36 -8.21
CA ALA A 226 12.64 10.76 -8.88
C ALA A 226 12.28 9.45 -9.59
N THR A 227 11.59 8.53 -8.90
CA THR A 227 11.26 7.20 -9.43
C THR A 227 10.22 7.27 -10.55
N LEU A 228 9.21 8.14 -10.41
CA LEU A 228 8.12 8.31 -11.38
C LEU A 228 8.41 9.37 -12.44
N LYS A 229 9.54 10.09 -12.32
CA LYS A 229 9.95 11.18 -13.21
C LYS A 229 8.86 12.24 -13.41
N THR A 230 8.07 12.48 -12.36
CA THR A 230 6.92 13.37 -12.36
C THR A 230 7.02 14.30 -11.15
N PRO A 231 7.08 15.63 -11.31
CA PRO A 231 7.14 16.53 -10.15
C PRO A 231 5.86 16.40 -9.32
N VAL A 232 5.97 16.49 -8.01
CA VAL A 232 4.83 16.39 -7.08
C VAL A 232 4.55 17.78 -6.54
N THR A 233 3.61 18.48 -7.17
CA THR A 233 3.29 19.88 -6.89
C THR A 233 1.78 20.09 -6.98
N GLU A 234 1.29 21.26 -6.59
CA GLU A 234 -0.13 21.61 -6.73
C GLU A 234 -0.65 21.51 -8.19
N LYS A 235 0.23 21.60 -9.19
CA LYS A 235 -0.14 21.48 -10.61
C LYS A 235 -0.34 20.02 -11.06
N THR A 236 0.31 19.08 -10.38
CA THR A 236 0.31 17.66 -10.74
C THR A 236 -0.49 16.81 -9.76
N VAL A 237 -0.75 17.30 -8.55
CA VAL A 237 -1.58 16.63 -7.55
C VAL A 237 -3.05 16.92 -7.81
N PHE A 238 -3.86 15.87 -7.88
CA PHE A 238 -5.30 15.97 -8.07
C PHE A 238 -6.03 15.69 -6.74
N THR A 239 -6.84 16.64 -6.28
CA THR A 239 -7.67 16.48 -5.07
C THR A 239 -9.04 15.93 -5.46
N CYS A 240 -9.39 14.76 -4.95
CA CYS A 240 -10.56 13.98 -5.35
C CYS A 240 -11.74 14.26 -4.43
N GLU A 241 -12.53 15.28 -4.72
CA GLU A 241 -13.84 15.42 -4.08
C GLU A 241 -14.81 14.40 -4.70
N VAL A 242 -15.41 13.55 -3.86
CA VAL A 242 -16.26 12.43 -4.28
C VAL A 242 -17.59 12.55 -3.52
N PRO A 243 -18.65 13.05 -4.18
CA PRO A 243 -19.98 13.14 -3.58
C PRO A 243 -20.53 11.77 -3.19
N PHE A 244 -21.44 11.75 -2.22
CA PHE A 244 -22.17 10.54 -1.82
C PHE A 244 -22.81 9.85 -3.03
N GLY A 245 -22.72 8.52 -3.08
CA GLY A 245 -23.17 7.72 -4.22
C GLY A 245 -22.21 7.71 -5.42
N SER A 246 -21.16 8.52 -5.41
CA SER A 246 -20.06 8.44 -6.39
C SER A 246 -18.98 7.47 -5.91
N VAL A 247 -18.19 6.93 -6.85
CA VAL A 247 -17.11 5.98 -6.55
C VAL A 247 -15.84 6.42 -7.26
N LEU A 248 -14.73 6.46 -6.53
CA LEU A 248 -13.40 6.64 -7.12
C LEU A 248 -12.79 5.27 -7.37
N PHE A 249 -12.61 4.90 -8.63
CA PHE A 249 -11.84 3.72 -9.02
C PHE A 249 -10.39 4.12 -9.25
N LEU A 250 -9.45 3.40 -8.63
CA LEU A 250 -8.02 3.67 -8.76
C LEU A 250 -7.22 2.39 -9.02
N ASN A 251 -6.14 2.58 -9.76
CA ASN A 251 -5.11 1.57 -10.03
C ASN A 251 -4.21 1.41 -8.80
N ASN A 252 -3.85 0.18 -8.43
CA ASN A 252 -2.98 -0.11 -7.28
C ASN A 252 -1.59 0.56 -7.32
N LEU A 253 -1.09 0.94 -8.49
CA LEU A 253 0.18 1.66 -8.64
C LEU A 253 0.04 3.18 -8.60
N ILE A 254 -1.16 3.77 -8.56
CA ILE A 254 -1.28 5.22 -8.49
C ILE A 254 -0.85 5.70 -7.09
N PRO A 255 0.13 6.61 -6.99
CA PRO A 255 0.47 7.19 -5.71
C PRO A 255 -0.70 8.03 -5.20
N HIS A 256 -1.07 7.82 -3.95
CA HIS A 256 -2.17 8.52 -3.33
C HIS A 256 -1.98 8.70 -1.83
N LYS A 257 -2.71 9.66 -1.26
CA LYS A 257 -2.81 9.91 0.17
C LYS A 257 -4.21 10.37 0.55
N SER A 258 -4.51 10.41 1.83
CA SER A 258 -5.69 11.11 2.35
C SER A 258 -5.31 12.47 2.92
N MET A 259 -6.15 13.49 2.74
CA MET A 259 -6.05 14.74 3.49
C MET A 259 -6.52 14.55 4.94
N GLU A 260 -6.15 15.46 5.83
CA GLU A 260 -6.65 15.55 7.20
C GLU A 260 -8.17 15.83 7.22
N ASN A 261 -8.84 15.43 8.30
CA ASN A 261 -10.26 15.77 8.51
C ASN A 261 -10.37 16.86 9.57
N TYR A 262 -10.76 18.05 9.13
CA TYR A 262 -10.99 19.21 9.99
C TYR A 262 -12.48 19.51 10.20
N SER A 263 -13.36 18.69 9.64
CA SER A 263 -14.81 18.81 9.83
C SER A 263 -15.24 18.28 11.21
N GLY A 264 -16.49 18.53 11.59
CA GLY A 264 -17.07 17.99 12.84
C GLY A 264 -17.50 16.52 12.77
N ASN A 265 -17.44 15.89 11.60
CA ASN A 265 -17.97 14.54 11.36
C ASN A 265 -16.85 13.57 10.99
N ILE A 266 -16.95 12.32 11.46
CA ILE A 266 -16.08 11.25 10.95
C ILE A 266 -16.38 10.99 9.47
N ARG A 267 -15.34 10.81 8.66
CA ARG A 267 -15.48 10.41 7.25
C ARG A 267 -15.26 8.91 7.09
N TRP A 268 -16.36 8.19 6.92
CA TRP A 268 -16.39 6.76 6.61
C TRP A 268 -16.17 6.51 5.11
N SER A 269 -15.35 5.51 4.79
CA SER A 269 -15.23 5.02 3.42
C SER A 269 -14.93 3.52 3.35
N LEU A 270 -15.28 2.89 2.25
CA LEU A 270 -14.89 1.53 1.91
C LEU A 270 -13.79 1.53 0.86
N ASP A 271 -12.82 0.63 1.01
CA ASP A 271 -11.91 0.20 -0.04
C ASP A 271 -12.28 -1.23 -0.44
N LEU A 272 -12.80 -1.42 -1.64
CA LEU A 272 -13.17 -2.72 -2.18
C LEU A 272 -12.29 -3.00 -3.41
N ARG A 273 -11.66 -4.18 -3.47
CA ARG A 273 -10.59 -4.44 -4.45
C ARG A 273 -10.90 -5.62 -5.33
N TRP A 274 -10.59 -5.53 -6.61
CA TRP A 274 -10.72 -6.65 -7.54
C TRP A 274 -9.45 -6.85 -8.35
N GLN A 275 -9.26 -8.08 -8.82
CA GLN A 275 -8.24 -8.44 -9.79
C GLN A 275 -8.73 -9.61 -10.65
N LYS A 276 -7.92 -10.03 -11.62
CA LYS A 276 -8.17 -11.28 -12.35
C LYS A 276 -7.98 -12.48 -11.42
N PRO A 277 -8.83 -13.53 -11.49
CA PRO A 277 -8.79 -14.65 -10.55
C PRO A 277 -7.47 -15.44 -10.52
N ASN A 278 -6.80 -15.56 -11.67
CA ASN A 278 -5.61 -16.40 -11.84
C ASN A 278 -4.28 -15.66 -11.57
N GLU A 279 -4.35 -14.39 -11.18
CA GLU A 279 -3.17 -13.59 -10.83
C GLU A 279 -2.87 -13.72 -9.33
N PRO A 280 -1.59 -13.66 -8.92
CA PRO A 280 -1.24 -13.64 -7.50
C PRO A 280 -1.83 -12.40 -6.83
N ASN A 281 -2.29 -12.54 -5.58
CA ASN A 281 -2.82 -11.41 -4.81
C ASN A 281 -1.75 -10.72 -3.95
N GLY A 282 -0.59 -11.36 -3.77
CA GLY A 282 0.50 -10.81 -2.97
C GLY A 282 0.16 -10.63 -1.49
N PHE A 283 -0.92 -11.23 -0.99
CA PHE A 283 -1.33 -11.14 0.41
C PHE A 283 -0.66 -12.21 1.29
N TYR A 284 0.62 -12.50 0.99
CA TYR A 284 1.51 -13.35 1.80
C TYR A 284 0.97 -14.77 2.09
N GLY A 285 0.12 -15.31 1.20
CA GLY A 285 -0.54 -16.59 1.41
C GLY A 285 -1.53 -16.61 2.59
N LEU A 286 -1.88 -15.43 3.16
CA LEU A 286 -2.76 -15.33 4.32
C LEU A 286 -4.21 -15.62 3.97
N LYS A 287 -4.62 -15.29 2.74
CA LYS A 287 -5.99 -15.49 2.27
C LYS A 287 -6.05 -15.44 0.75
N ASP A 288 -6.83 -16.33 0.17
CA ASP A 288 -7.04 -16.38 -1.28
C ASP A 288 -8.00 -15.31 -1.77
N ASN A 289 -7.96 -15.08 -3.09
CA ASN A 289 -8.99 -14.31 -3.77
C ASN A 289 -10.34 -15.02 -3.69
N ILE A 290 -11.44 -14.26 -3.65
CA ILE A 290 -12.79 -14.80 -3.79
C ILE A 290 -13.25 -14.61 -5.24
N LEU A 291 -13.56 -15.68 -5.96
CA LEU A 291 -14.15 -15.56 -7.29
C LEU A 291 -15.51 -14.88 -7.18
N MET A 292 -15.74 -13.82 -7.94
CA MET A 292 -16.98 -13.02 -7.88
C MET A 292 -17.75 -12.98 -9.19
N ALA A 293 -17.05 -13.15 -10.32
CA ALA A 293 -17.68 -13.29 -11.62
C ALA A 293 -16.90 -14.27 -12.48
N LYS A 294 -17.63 -15.07 -13.26
CA LYS A 294 -17.09 -16.05 -14.20
C LYS A 294 -17.76 -15.89 -15.55
N GLY A 295 -17.05 -15.37 -16.54
CA GLY A 295 -17.62 -15.13 -17.85
C GLY A 295 -18.85 -14.21 -17.82
N ASP A 296 -19.86 -14.63 -18.57
CA ASP A 296 -21.18 -14.00 -18.64
C ASP A 296 -22.22 -14.67 -17.72
N ASP A 297 -21.79 -15.50 -16.76
CA ASP A 297 -22.72 -16.12 -15.80
C ASP A 297 -23.26 -15.07 -14.82
N GLU A 298 -24.44 -14.51 -15.13
CA GLU A 298 -25.13 -13.54 -14.27
C GLU A 298 -25.66 -14.13 -12.96
N ASN A 299 -25.71 -15.46 -12.84
CA ASN A 299 -26.23 -16.16 -11.66
C ASN A 299 -25.10 -16.67 -10.76
N PHE A 300 -23.84 -16.47 -11.15
CA PHE A 300 -22.70 -16.83 -10.33
C PHE A 300 -22.77 -16.11 -8.98
N LYS A 301 -22.59 -16.86 -7.89
CA LYS A 301 -22.57 -16.33 -6.52
C LYS A 301 -21.23 -16.64 -5.86
N PRO A 302 -20.55 -15.65 -5.30
CA PRO A 302 -19.35 -15.89 -4.51
C PRO A 302 -19.68 -16.76 -3.29
N ASP A 303 -18.80 -17.72 -2.98
CA ASP A 303 -18.91 -18.54 -1.77
C ASP A 303 -18.35 -17.77 -0.55
N TRP A 304 -19.17 -16.85 -0.06
CA TRP A 304 -18.84 -16.01 1.10
C TRP A 304 -18.70 -16.82 2.39
N GLU A 305 -19.45 -17.92 2.51
CA GLU A 305 -19.41 -18.77 3.69
C GLU A 305 -18.04 -19.44 3.79
N GLU A 306 -17.58 -20.11 2.73
CA GLU A 306 -16.27 -20.75 2.71
C GLU A 306 -15.15 -19.72 2.87
N TRP A 307 -15.23 -18.62 2.12
CA TRP A 307 -14.20 -17.59 2.14
C TRP A 307 -14.08 -16.89 3.52
N SER A 308 -15.18 -16.75 4.27
CA SER A 308 -15.18 -16.11 5.59
C SER A 308 -14.60 -16.98 6.71
N LYS A 309 -14.52 -18.31 6.54
CA LYS A 309 -13.93 -19.24 7.54
C LYS A 309 -12.45 -18.94 7.84
N ILE A 310 -11.73 -18.36 6.87
CA ILE A 310 -10.33 -17.97 7.05
C ILE A 310 -10.26 -16.61 7.75
N ASN A 311 -9.86 -16.64 9.03
CA ASN A 311 -9.55 -15.44 9.80
C ASN A 311 -8.11 -14.97 9.50
N ARG A 312 -7.99 -14.02 8.55
CA ARG A 312 -6.70 -13.46 8.12
C ARG A 312 -5.92 -12.80 9.26
N THR A 313 -6.59 -12.17 10.23
CA THR A 313 -5.93 -11.45 11.33
C THR A 313 -5.16 -12.42 12.21
N LYS A 314 -5.78 -13.57 12.55
CA LYS A 314 -5.10 -14.64 13.30
C LYS A 314 -3.91 -15.21 12.55
N LEU A 315 -4.03 -15.42 11.24
CA LEU A 315 -2.92 -15.90 10.41
C LEU A 315 -1.77 -14.88 10.34
N GLN A 316 -2.09 -13.60 10.19
CA GLN A 316 -1.12 -12.52 10.18
C GLN A 316 -0.36 -12.43 11.52
N GLU A 317 -1.06 -12.55 12.64
CA GLU A 317 -0.43 -12.58 13.97
C GLU A 317 0.53 -13.78 14.10
N ALA A 318 0.15 -14.96 13.61
CA ALA A 318 1.00 -16.14 13.60
C ALA A 318 2.27 -15.95 12.77
N VAL A 319 2.17 -15.36 11.57
CA VAL A 319 3.34 -15.05 10.73
C VAL A 319 4.27 -14.06 11.44
N VAL A 320 3.73 -13.01 12.04
CA VAL A 320 4.54 -12.06 12.82
C VAL A 320 5.23 -12.77 13.98
N GLN A 321 4.54 -13.69 14.68
CA GLN A 321 5.18 -14.48 15.74
C GLN A 321 6.32 -15.37 15.24
N GLU A 322 6.15 -15.99 14.08
CA GLU A 322 7.19 -16.83 13.47
C GLU A 322 8.40 -16.00 13.04
N SER A 323 8.19 -14.84 12.41
CA SER A 323 9.26 -13.90 12.07
C SER A 323 10.03 -13.47 13.32
N ILE A 324 9.33 -13.16 14.42
CA ILE A 324 9.96 -12.83 15.71
C ILE A 324 10.80 -14.01 16.24
N LYS A 325 10.26 -15.24 16.23
CA LYS A 325 10.98 -16.43 16.69
C LYS A 325 12.26 -16.68 15.89
N ASN A 326 12.22 -16.43 14.58
CA ASN A 326 13.35 -16.66 13.69
C ASN A 326 14.43 -15.57 13.83
N GLU A 327 14.06 -14.32 14.08
CA GLU A 327 15.02 -13.21 14.17
C GLU A 327 15.55 -12.98 15.59
N ILE A 328 14.75 -13.25 16.64
CA ILE A 328 15.10 -13.00 18.05
C ILE A 328 14.49 -14.12 18.93
N PRO A 329 15.17 -15.27 19.07
CA PRO A 329 14.64 -16.45 19.80
C PRO A 329 14.30 -16.20 21.28
N GLU A 330 14.82 -15.13 21.86
CA GLU A 330 14.72 -14.76 23.28
C GLU A 330 13.50 -13.86 23.59
N LEU A 331 12.82 -13.33 22.56
CA LEU A 331 11.59 -12.57 22.74
C LEU A 331 10.45 -13.53 23.09
N LYS A 332 9.81 -13.29 24.24
CA LYS A 332 8.60 -14.03 24.65
C LYS A 332 7.53 -13.90 23.56
N GLU A 333 6.83 -15.00 23.31
CA GLU A 333 5.65 -15.03 22.44
C GLU A 333 4.72 -13.85 22.78
N ARG A 334 4.25 -13.15 21.75
CA ARG A 334 3.16 -12.20 21.93
C ARG A 334 1.91 -13.00 22.28
N GLN A 335 1.63 -13.14 23.57
CA GLN A 335 0.28 -13.43 24.03
C GLN A 335 -0.54 -12.17 23.77
N ASN A 336 -1.09 -12.05 22.56
CA ASN A 336 -2.04 -10.97 22.25
C ASN A 336 -3.42 -11.36 22.80
N ASP A 337 -3.48 -11.57 24.11
CA ASP A 337 -4.70 -11.96 24.82
C ASP A 337 -5.55 -10.72 25.19
N ASP A 338 -5.04 -9.51 24.93
CA ASP A 338 -5.80 -8.26 25.10
C ASP A 338 -6.66 -7.99 23.86
N PRO A 339 -8.00 -8.17 23.94
CA PRO A 339 -8.89 -7.89 22.82
C PRO A 339 -8.91 -6.40 22.43
N PHE A 340 -8.37 -5.51 23.27
CA PHE A 340 -8.29 -4.07 23.04
C PHE A 340 -6.90 -3.59 22.58
N ASP A 341 -6.02 -4.50 22.18
CA ASP A 341 -4.72 -4.16 21.59
C ASP A 341 -4.89 -3.35 20.30
N THR A 342 -4.46 -2.09 20.36
CA THR A 342 -4.49 -1.13 19.23
C THR A 342 -3.25 -1.19 18.35
N THR A 343 -2.42 -2.23 18.50
CA THR A 343 -1.20 -2.41 17.72
C THR A 343 -1.49 -3.22 16.46
N ILE A 344 -1.17 -2.61 15.32
CA ILE A 344 -1.19 -3.21 13.99
C ILE A 344 0.24 -3.45 13.52
N SER A 345 0.56 -4.68 13.16
CA SER A 345 1.83 -5.09 12.56
C SER A 345 1.57 -6.21 11.55
N GLY A 346 2.44 -6.36 10.55
CA GLY A 346 2.31 -7.44 9.59
C GLY A 346 3.45 -7.52 8.60
N PRO A 347 3.41 -8.51 7.69
CA PRO A 347 4.56 -8.90 6.88
C PRO A 347 5.02 -7.80 5.91
N TRP A 348 4.13 -6.89 5.51
CA TRP A 348 4.48 -5.76 4.64
C TRP A 348 5.52 -4.82 5.25
N MET A 349 5.62 -4.75 6.57
CA MET A 349 6.59 -3.89 7.24
C MET A 349 8.03 -4.31 6.91
N HIS A 350 8.26 -5.58 6.55
CA HIS A 350 9.58 -6.08 6.14
C HIS A 350 9.93 -5.74 4.67
N ASN A 351 8.98 -5.23 3.88
CA ASN A 351 9.27 -4.79 2.51
C ASN A 351 10.16 -3.53 2.50
N TRP A 352 10.18 -2.76 3.59
CA TRP A 352 10.71 -1.41 3.64
C TRP A 352 11.56 -1.16 4.89
N PRO A 353 12.57 -0.27 4.83
CA PRO A 353 13.32 0.11 6.02
C PRO A 353 12.42 0.77 7.07
N ILE A 354 12.59 0.40 8.35
CA ILE A 354 11.90 1.04 9.47
C ILE A 354 12.65 2.33 9.86
N VAL A 355 12.10 3.51 9.53
CA VAL A 355 12.64 4.85 9.82
C VAL A 355 12.06 5.48 11.08
N HIS A 356 10.87 5.04 11.51
CA HIS A 356 10.27 5.44 12.79
C HIS A 356 9.82 4.20 13.58
N HIS A 357 10.52 3.91 14.68
CA HIS A 357 10.09 2.88 15.62
C HIS A 357 9.00 3.44 16.55
N ASN A 358 7.89 2.72 16.65
CA ASN A 358 6.76 3.08 17.50
C ASN A 358 6.08 1.80 18.06
N LYS A 359 4.90 1.93 18.69
CA LYS A 359 4.20 0.77 19.27
C LYS A 359 3.92 -0.35 18.26
N HIS A 360 3.68 0.00 16.99
CA HIS A 360 3.39 -0.91 15.89
C HIS A 360 4.60 -1.77 15.50
N THR A 361 5.81 -1.23 15.66
CA THR A 361 7.06 -1.92 15.32
C THR A 361 7.75 -2.51 16.54
N ALA A 362 7.26 -2.27 17.75
CA ALA A 362 7.96 -2.63 19.00
C ALA A 362 8.32 -4.12 19.07
N ASN A 363 7.47 -4.98 18.49
CA ASN A 363 7.70 -6.43 18.45
C ASN A 363 8.56 -6.88 17.27
N LEU A 364 8.77 -6.03 16.26
CA LEU A 364 9.63 -6.33 15.12
C LEU A 364 11.11 -6.02 15.42
N THR A 365 11.40 -5.29 16.51
CA THR A 365 12.75 -4.81 16.81
C THR A 365 13.13 -4.97 18.29
N LYS A 366 13.83 -6.05 18.63
CA LYS A 366 14.92 -6.02 19.61
C LYS A 366 16.22 -6.53 18.98
N ASN A 367 16.78 -5.78 18.02
CA ASN A 367 18.16 -6.03 17.57
C ASN A 367 18.93 -4.78 17.12
N THR A 368 18.54 -3.57 17.55
CA THR A 368 19.25 -2.33 17.17
C THR A 368 19.89 -1.55 18.31
N THR A 369 19.94 -2.06 19.54
CA THR A 369 20.55 -1.32 20.67
C THR A 369 21.76 -1.98 21.33
N ASN A 370 22.43 -2.95 20.71
CA ASN A 370 23.67 -3.53 21.27
C ASN A 370 24.72 -3.91 20.20
N LEU A 371 24.98 -3.02 19.24
CA LEU A 371 26.26 -3.01 18.54
C LEU A 371 26.90 -1.64 18.71
N GLY A 372 27.69 -1.53 19.78
CA GLY A 372 28.73 -0.53 19.85
C GLY A 372 29.62 -0.65 18.61
N THR A 373 29.91 0.50 18.01
CA THR A 373 31.10 0.76 17.18
C THR A 373 31.56 -0.38 16.26
N GLY A 374 31.09 -0.31 15.00
CA GLY A 374 31.74 -0.90 13.83
C GLY A 374 31.17 -2.25 13.41
N PHE A 375 30.65 -2.34 12.18
CA PHE A 375 31.04 -3.39 11.22
C PHE A 375 30.45 -3.10 9.84
N ASN A 376 31.25 -3.41 8.83
CA ASN A 376 31.06 -3.22 7.39
C ASN A 376 29.95 -4.10 6.81
N VAL A 377 29.27 -3.59 5.79
CA VAL A 377 28.27 -4.29 4.99
C VAL A 377 28.96 -5.31 4.08
N ASN A 378 28.66 -6.59 4.24
CA ASN A 378 28.89 -7.60 3.19
C ASN A 378 27.58 -8.34 2.90
N GLN A 379 27.11 -8.18 1.66
CA GLN A 379 25.97 -8.88 1.09
C GLN A 379 26.33 -10.36 0.87
N HIS A 380 25.57 -11.28 1.44
CA HIS A 380 25.62 -12.69 1.06
C HIS A 380 24.53 -13.01 0.04
N TYR A 381 24.95 -13.29 -1.20
CA TYR A 381 24.14 -13.94 -2.23
C TYR A 381 24.06 -15.44 -1.93
N PHE A 382 22.84 -15.98 -1.80
CA PHE A 382 22.61 -17.42 -1.74
C PHE A 382 22.62 -18.01 -3.16
N SER A 383 23.52 -18.96 -3.40
CA SER A 383 23.53 -19.83 -4.58
C SER A 383 22.91 -21.18 -4.20
N PHE A 384 21.88 -21.62 -4.91
CA PHE A 384 21.29 -22.96 -4.79
C PHE A 384 22.03 -23.93 -5.71
N THR A 385 22.64 -24.96 -5.13
CA THR A 385 23.19 -26.10 -5.88
C THR A 385 22.12 -27.18 -6.04
N ILE A 386 21.70 -27.44 -7.28
CA ILE A 386 20.84 -28.58 -7.63
C ILE A 386 21.72 -29.81 -7.82
N ASN A 387 21.58 -30.82 -6.96
CA ASN A 387 22.14 -32.15 -7.19
C ASN A 387 21.12 -33.00 -7.97
N ALA A 388 21.37 -33.21 -9.26
CA ALA A 388 20.68 -34.21 -10.06
C ALA A 388 21.69 -35.28 -10.52
N CYS A 389 21.56 -36.49 -9.98
CA CYS A 389 22.25 -37.68 -10.47
C CYS A 389 21.47 -38.31 -11.63
N PHE A 390 22.08 -38.42 -12.81
CA PHE A 390 21.70 -39.40 -13.83
C PHE A 390 22.96 -40.05 -14.42
N PRO A 391 22.96 -41.37 -14.69
CA PRO A 391 24.13 -42.08 -15.17
C PRO A 391 24.33 -41.89 -16.69
N ILE A 392 25.58 -41.64 -17.07
CA ILE A 392 26.04 -41.57 -18.47
C ILE A 392 26.34 -42.99 -18.95
N CYS A 393 25.69 -43.41 -20.03
CA CYS A 393 26.15 -44.51 -20.90
C CYS A 393 26.98 -43.93 -22.05
N ILE A 394 28.23 -44.38 -22.18
CA ILE A 394 29.15 -44.05 -23.29
C ILE A 394 29.09 -45.16 -24.36
N ARG A 395 28.99 -44.81 -25.64
CA ARG A 395 29.50 -45.63 -26.77
C ARG A 395 29.91 -44.79 -28.00
N TYR A 396 31.23 -44.73 -28.21
CA TYR A 396 32.09 -44.77 -29.41
C TYR A 396 31.71 -44.16 -30.80
N GLY A 397 32.71 -43.46 -31.37
CA GLY A 397 33.08 -43.48 -32.81
C GLY A 397 33.60 -42.13 -33.37
N CYS A 398 34.92 -41.84 -33.33
CA CYS A 398 35.88 -41.73 -34.48
C CYS A 398 35.48 -40.77 -35.63
N LEU A 399 36.30 -39.88 -36.22
CA LEU A 399 37.76 -39.73 -36.34
C LEU A 399 38.05 -38.39 -37.07
N SER A 400 39.02 -37.57 -36.64
CA SER A 400 40.10 -36.99 -37.48
C SER A 400 40.83 -35.81 -36.79
N GLN A 401 42.13 -36.01 -36.61
CA GLN A 401 43.23 -35.10 -36.25
C GLN A 401 43.26 -33.79 -37.12
N GLN A 402 43.90 -32.66 -36.78
CA GLN A 402 45.23 -32.47 -36.19
C GLN A 402 45.53 -30.97 -35.86
N ILE A 403 46.44 -30.77 -34.89
CA ILE A 403 47.38 -29.64 -34.64
C ILE A 403 46.93 -28.49 -33.71
N ILE A 404 47.83 -28.26 -32.76
CA ILE A 404 47.80 -27.51 -31.50
C ILE A 404 48.51 -26.16 -31.68
N PHE A 405 47.95 -25.09 -31.13
CA PHE A 405 48.69 -24.00 -30.48
C PHE A 405 47.83 -23.47 -29.32
N GLY A 406 48.37 -23.55 -28.11
CA GLY A 406 47.69 -23.12 -26.88
C GLY A 406 47.96 -21.65 -26.57
N ALA A 407 46.91 -20.94 -26.14
CA ALA A 407 47.00 -19.74 -25.33
C ALA A 407 45.86 -19.79 -24.31
N SER A 408 46.20 -19.98 -23.04
CA SER A 408 45.29 -19.83 -21.90
C SER A 408 45.73 -18.59 -21.13
N PHE A 409 44.83 -17.61 -21.02
CA PHE A 409 44.98 -16.51 -20.08
C PHE A 409 44.22 -16.88 -18.80
N SER A 410 44.95 -17.06 -17.72
CA SER A 410 44.44 -17.00 -16.35
C SER A 410 45.14 -15.85 -15.64
N MET A 411 44.39 -14.97 -15.00
CA MET A 411 44.93 -14.11 -13.93
C MET A 411 43.90 -14.06 -12.82
N GLY A 412 44.19 -14.79 -11.74
CA GLY A 412 43.75 -14.41 -10.41
C GLY A 412 44.69 -13.34 -9.87
N TYR A 413 44.22 -12.54 -8.92
CA TYR A 413 45.09 -11.73 -8.07
C TYR A 413 44.64 -11.85 -6.62
N GLN A 414 45.67 -12.02 -5.79
CA GLN A 414 45.69 -12.31 -4.36
C GLN A 414 46.07 -11.03 -3.61
N GLU A 415 45.58 -10.89 -2.38
CA GLU A 415 45.87 -9.82 -1.42
C GLU A 415 47.36 -9.72 -1.05
N ASP A 416 47.81 -8.51 -0.70
CA ASP A 416 48.93 -8.30 0.23
C ASP A 416 48.73 -7.02 1.07
N LEU A 417 49.11 -7.15 2.34
CA LEU A 417 48.96 -6.21 3.46
C LEU A 417 50.21 -5.31 3.66
N ASP A 418 49.99 -4.26 4.46
CA ASP A 418 50.94 -3.49 5.28
C ASP A 418 51.90 -2.47 4.63
N ASN A 419 51.69 -1.18 4.98
CA ASN A 419 52.66 -0.44 5.80
C ASN A 419 52.09 0.90 6.32
N LEU A 420 52.15 1.09 7.64
CA LEU A 420 52.07 2.37 8.34
C LEU A 420 53.18 3.33 7.90
N LEU A 421 52.94 4.63 7.95
CA LEU A 421 53.80 5.60 8.66
C LEU A 421 53.14 6.99 8.76
N PHE A 422 53.13 7.49 9.99
CA PHE A 422 52.83 8.86 10.40
C PHE A 422 53.71 9.88 9.65
N THR A 423 53.16 11.06 9.34
CA THR A 423 53.67 12.37 9.82
C THR A 423 52.88 13.53 9.19
N SER A 424 52.38 14.44 10.03
CA SER A 424 52.19 15.86 9.74
C SER A 424 53.41 16.59 10.32
N PRO A 425 53.91 17.70 9.71
CA PRO A 425 53.51 19.02 10.22
C PRO A 425 53.50 20.19 9.20
N VAL A 426 52.54 21.11 9.42
CA VAL A 426 52.69 22.59 9.60
C VAL A 426 53.33 23.47 8.50
N ALA A 427 52.46 24.25 7.85
CA ALA A 427 52.33 25.73 7.74
C ALA A 427 53.36 26.70 7.06
N PHE A 428 52.77 27.86 6.66
CA PHE A 428 53.28 29.18 6.22
C PHE A 428 53.66 29.35 4.73
N GLY A 429 53.32 30.43 4.01
CA GLY A 429 52.58 31.69 4.23
C GLY A 429 52.62 32.50 2.92
N LEU A 430 51.57 33.25 2.53
CA LEU A 430 51.40 34.72 2.65
C LEU A 430 51.46 35.50 1.30
N SER A 431 50.78 36.68 1.30
CA SER A 431 50.67 37.77 0.29
C SER A 431 49.44 37.67 -0.64
N ILE A 432 48.29 38.34 -0.44
CA ILE A 432 47.90 39.77 -0.22
C ILE A 432 47.98 40.66 -1.47
N ASN A 433 46.81 41.15 -1.93
CA ASN A 433 46.37 42.53 -2.30
C ASN A 433 45.19 42.44 -3.29
N GLU A 434 43.95 42.79 -2.93
CA GLU A 434 43.33 44.12 -2.71
C GLU A 434 42.56 44.67 -3.94
N ASP A 435 41.28 44.98 -3.66
CA ASP A 435 40.45 46.09 -4.16
C ASP A 435 39.38 45.92 -5.25
N PHE A 436 38.13 45.77 -4.74
CA PHE A 436 36.99 46.71 -4.81
C PHE A 436 36.57 47.32 -6.16
N GLN A 437 35.30 47.10 -6.53
CA GLN A 437 34.36 48.16 -6.94
C GLN A 437 32.91 47.73 -6.64
N GLN A 438 32.21 48.65 -6.00
CA GLN A 438 30.82 48.65 -5.55
C GLN A 438 29.85 48.77 -6.75
N GLN A 439 28.66 48.16 -6.69
CA GLN A 439 27.44 48.83 -7.14
C GLN A 439 26.17 48.16 -6.61
N GLU A 440 25.41 48.97 -5.86
CA GLU A 440 24.05 48.73 -5.38
C GLU A 440 23.05 48.54 -6.52
N LYS A 441 21.99 47.75 -6.26
CA LYS A 441 20.61 48.16 -6.55
C LYS A 441 19.60 47.28 -5.83
N ASP A 442 18.94 47.88 -4.84
CA ASP A 442 17.67 47.45 -4.28
C ASP A 442 16.59 47.29 -5.35
N LYS A 443 15.69 46.33 -5.13
CA LYS A 443 14.22 46.55 -5.21
C LYS A 443 13.45 45.35 -4.65
N GLN A 444 12.87 45.57 -3.48
CA GLN A 444 11.61 44.95 -3.06
C GLN A 444 10.47 45.42 -3.97
N CYS A 445 9.71 44.48 -4.53
CA CYS A 445 8.25 44.45 -4.51
C CYS A 445 7.80 43.04 -4.92
#